data_AF-A0A6H0KIU7-F1
#
_entry.id   AF-A0A6H0KIU7-F1
#
_cell.length_a   1.000
_cell.length_b   1.000
_cell.length_c   1.000
_cell.angle_alpha   90.00
_cell.angle_beta   90.00
_cell.angle_gamma   90.00
#
_symmetry.space_group_name_H-M   'P 1'
#
loop_
_entity.id
_entity.type
_entity.pdbx_description
1 polymer ?
#
loop_
_entity_poly.entity_id
_entity_poly.type
_entity_poly.pdbx_seq_one_letter_code
_entity_poly.pdbx_strand_id
1 'polypeptide(L)'
;MNTGNDVIEKLVILRAWGGNFLANVGPKADGSMPEEAIQAWKEIEKWMQHSGESVYQTTEGTFPEKANQPVTMNCAKEKLI
;
A
#
# COMPACT_ATOMS: atom_id res chain seq x y z
N MET A 1 -12.43 0.23 13.08
CA MET A 1 -11.22 0.79 12.43
C MET A 1 -10.68 -0.27 11.48
N ASN A 2 -10.14 0.08 10.32
CA ASN A 2 -9.48 -0.89 9.45
C ASN A 2 -8.25 -1.46 10.18
N THR A 3 -7.98 -2.76 10.02
CA THR A 3 -6.74 -3.41 10.49
C THR A 3 -5.56 -3.01 9.61
N GLY A 4 -4.32 -3.35 10.00
CA GLY A 4 -3.15 -3.14 9.15
C GLY A 4 -3.29 -3.86 7.80
N ASN A 5 -3.78 -5.10 7.83
CA ASN A 5 -4.03 -5.90 6.63
C ASN A 5 -5.03 -5.24 5.67
N ASP A 6 -6.15 -4.71 6.18
CA ASP A 6 -7.14 -4.02 5.34
C ASP A 6 -6.55 -2.80 4.62
N VAL A 7 -5.62 -2.10 5.27
CA VAL A 7 -4.93 -0.93 4.71
C VAL A 7 -3.91 -1.36 3.65
N ILE A 8 -3.16 -2.43 3.91
CA ILE A 8 -2.20 -3.01 2.95
C ILE A 8 -2.91 -3.51 1.70
N GLU A 9 -4.03 -4.20 1.83
CA GLU A 9 -4.79 -4.71 0.68
C GLU A 9 -5.24 -3.56 -0.25
N LYS A 10 -5.78 -2.48 0.34
CA LYS A 10 -6.17 -1.27 -0.42
C LYS A 10 -4.97 -0.61 -1.10
N LEU A 11 -3.85 -0.50 -0.39
CA LEU A 11 -2.60 0.05 -0.95
C LEU A 11 -2.15 -0.76 -2.17
N VAL A 12 -2.11 -2.09 -2.05
CA VAL A 12 -1.64 -2.99 -3.09
C VAL A 12 -2.53 -2.92 -4.34
N ILE A 13 -3.85 -2.92 -4.18
CA ILE A 13 -4.79 -2.80 -5.30
C ILE A 13 -4.62 -1.45 -6.01
N LEU A 14 -4.62 -0.35 -5.25
CA LEU A 14 -4.51 0.99 -5.83
C LEU A 14 -3.18 1.20 -6.55
N ARG A 15 -2.08 0.70 -5.98
CA ARG A 15 -0.77 0.81 -6.62
C ARG A 15 -0.69 -0.03 -7.89
N ALA A 16 -1.24 -1.24 -7.90
CA ALA A 16 -1.32 -2.09 -9.09
C ALA A 16 -2.13 -1.44 -10.23
N TRP A 17 -3.06 -0.54 -9.88
CA TRP A 17 -3.86 0.23 -10.83
C TRP A 17 -3.24 1.60 -11.18
N GLY A 18 -1.99 1.85 -10.76
CA GLY A 18 -1.25 3.08 -11.05
C GLY A 18 -1.58 4.25 -10.12
N GLY A 19 -2.47 4.06 -9.14
CA GLY A 19 -2.88 5.07 -8.18
C GLY A 19 -1.96 5.21 -6.96
N ASN A 20 -2.20 6.28 -6.20
CA ASN A 20 -1.62 6.49 -4.88
C ASN A 20 -2.68 6.24 -3.80
N PHE A 21 -2.23 5.92 -2.59
CA PHE A 21 -3.11 5.69 -1.46
C PHE A 21 -2.67 6.51 -0.24
N LEU A 22 -3.61 7.27 0.31
CA LEU A 22 -3.40 8.09 1.52
C LEU A 22 -4.28 7.55 2.64
N ALA A 23 -3.66 6.83 3.58
CA ALA A 23 -4.36 6.32 4.76
C ALA A 23 -4.58 7.45 5.78
N ASN A 24 -5.84 7.69 6.16
CA ASN A 24 -6.21 8.73 7.10
C ASN A 24 -6.44 8.16 8.51
N VAL A 25 -6.06 8.92 9.55
CA VAL A 25 -6.40 8.65 10.95
C VAL A 25 -6.75 9.97 11.64
N GLY A 26 -7.89 10.00 12.32
CA GLY A 26 -8.26 11.12 13.19
C GLY A 26 -7.67 10.95 14.59
N PRO A 27 -7.07 11.98 15.20
CA PRO A 27 -6.66 11.93 16.60
C PRO A 27 -7.89 11.84 17.53
N LYS A 28 -7.67 11.39 18.76
CA LYS A 28 -8.67 11.43 19.82
C LYS A 28 -8.96 12.88 20.23
N ALA A 29 -10.02 13.07 21.02
CA ALA A 29 -10.41 14.39 21.51
C ALA A 29 -9.32 15.09 22.35
N ASP A 30 -8.44 14.32 23.00
CA ASP A 30 -7.29 14.81 23.75
C ASP A 30 -6.03 15.06 22.88
N GLY A 31 -6.13 14.85 21.56
CA GLY A 31 -5.05 14.99 20.61
C GLY A 31 -4.12 13.77 20.51
N SER A 32 -4.30 12.73 21.34
CA SER A 32 -3.52 11.50 21.25
C SER A 32 -3.94 10.62 20.07
N MET A 33 -3.07 9.74 19.60
CA MET A 33 -3.42 8.78 18.54
C MET A 33 -4.26 7.61 19.10
N PRO A 34 -5.25 7.08 18.35
CA PRO A 34 -5.91 5.82 18.67
C PRO A 34 -4.92 4.65 18.76
N GLU A 35 -5.09 3.77 19.74
CA GLU A 35 -4.18 2.62 19.93
C GLU A 35 -4.28 1.66 18.73
N GLU A 36 -5.49 1.51 18.19
CA GLU A 36 -5.78 0.70 17.02
C GLU A 36 -5.05 1.23 15.77
N ALA A 37 -4.83 2.56 15.69
CA ALA A 37 -4.03 3.17 14.63
C ALA A 37 -2.57 2.77 14.76
N ILE A 38 -2.02 2.85 15.97
CA ILE A 38 -0.63 2.50 16.26
C ILE A 38 -0.39 1.02 15.96
N GLN A 39 -1.33 0.16 16.34
CA GLN A 39 -1.24 -1.28 16.07
C GLN A 39 -1.27 -1.57 14.56
N ALA A 40 -2.20 -0.97 13.81
CA ALA A 40 -2.25 -1.10 12.35
C ALA A 40 -0.97 -0.58 11.68
N TRP A 41 -0.41 0.53 12.16
CA TRP A 41 0.83 1.09 11.63
C TRP A 41 2.04 0.19 11.85
N LYS A 42 2.14 -0.51 12.98
CA LYS A 42 3.21 -1.50 13.22
C LYS A 42 3.13 -2.68 12.25
N GLU A 43 1.91 -3.13 11.94
CA GLU A 43 1.69 -4.19 10.94
C GLU A 43 2.11 -3.72 9.53
N ILE A 44 1.70 -2.50 9.16
CA ILE A 44 2.08 -1.86 7.89
C ILE A 44 3.59 -1.68 7.82
N GLU A 45 4.24 -1.18 8.87
CA GLU A 45 5.69 -0.99 8.95
C GLU A 45 6.41 -2.30 8.66
N LYS A 46 6.05 -3.37 9.37
CA LYS A 46 6.65 -4.70 9.19
C LYS A 46 6.49 -5.21 7.76
N TRP A 47 5.31 -5.02 7.16
CA TRP A 47 5.07 -5.42 5.78
C TRP A 47 5.87 -4.58 4.79
N MET A 48 5.91 -3.25 4.96
CA MET A 48 6.66 -2.34 4.09
C MET A 48 8.17 -2.60 4.12
N GLN A 49 8.74 -3.01 5.26
CA GLN A 49 10.14 -3.43 5.35
C GLN A 49 10.45 -4.67 4.49
N HIS A 50 9.48 -5.58 4.34
CA HIS A 50 9.63 -6.78 3.53
C HIS A 50 9.28 -6.56 2.04
N SER A 51 8.18 -5.86 1.75
CA SER A 51 7.54 -5.80 0.43
C SER A 51 7.54 -4.40 -0.19
N GLY A 52 8.17 -3.41 0.43
CA GLY A 52 8.16 -2.02 -0.02
C GLY A 52 8.67 -1.80 -1.45
N GLU A 53 9.52 -2.68 -1.97
CA GLU A 53 9.97 -2.63 -3.38
C GLU A 53 8.84 -2.82 -4.39
N SER A 54 7.73 -3.46 -3.99
CA SER A 54 6.54 -3.61 -4.84
C SER A 54 5.64 -2.36 -4.86
N VAL A 55 5.92 -1.40 -3.97
CA VAL A 55 5.12 -0.17 -3.80
C VAL A 55 5.89 1.05 -4.29
N TYR A 56 7.14 1.20 -3.87
CA TYR A 56 7.98 2.33 -4.24
C TYR A 56 8.64 2.13 -5.59
N GLN A 57 8.73 3.21 -6.38
CA GLN A 57 9.39 3.21 -7.70
C GLN A 57 8.84 2.12 -8.65
N THR A 58 7.54 1.85 -8.55
CA THR A 58 6.83 0.93 -9.44
C THR A 58 5.83 1.68 -10.32
N THR A 59 5.39 1.06 -11.41
CA THR A 59 4.22 1.42 -12.21
C THR A 59 3.10 0.40 -12.02
N GLU A 60 1.93 0.69 -12.58
CA GLU A 60 0.82 -0.25 -12.72
C GLU A 60 1.26 -1.57 -13.38
N GLY A 61 0.56 -2.65 -13.06
CA GLY A 61 0.70 -3.92 -13.75
C GLY A 61 -0.04 -3.92 -15.09
N THR A 62 0.27 -4.88 -15.96
CA THR A 62 -0.46 -5.04 -17.21
C THR A 62 -1.87 -5.62 -16.96
N PHE A 63 -2.90 -5.01 -17.56
CA PHE A 63 -4.31 -5.46 -17.47
C PHE A 63 -4.82 -5.66 -16.03
N PRO A 64 -4.77 -4.63 -15.16
CA PRO A 64 -5.09 -4.75 -13.74
C PRO A 64 -6.51 -5.27 -13.45
N GLU A 65 -7.47 -4.98 -14.34
CA GLU A 65 -8.87 -5.44 -14.23
C GLU A 65 -9.06 -6.93 -14.54
N LYS A 66 -8.10 -7.56 -15.24
CA LYS A 66 -8.16 -8.97 -15.68
C LYS A 66 -7.23 -9.87 -14.88
N ALA A 67 -6.32 -9.29 -14.10
CA ALA A 67 -5.39 -10.04 -13.28
C ALA A 67 -6.12 -10.66 -12.09
N ASN A 68 -5.84 -11.94 -11.81
CA ASN A 68 -6.37 -12.63 -10.64
C ASN A 68 -5.67 -12.17 -9.34
N GLN A 69 -4.53 -11.50 -9.44
CA GLN A 69 -3.74 -10.96 -8.34
C GLN A 69 -3.20 -9.57 -8.74
N PRO A 70 -3.11 -8.60 -7.80
CA PRO A 70 -2.50 -7.30 -8.08
C PRO A 70 -1.01 -7.45 -8.43
N VAL A 71 -0.58 -6.75 -9.48
CA VAL A 71 0.82 -6.75 -9.95
C VAL A 71 1.26 -5.31 -10.13
N THR A 72 2.51 -5.03 -9.76
CA THR A 72 3.21 -3.78 -10.08
C THR A 72 4.47 -4.12 -10.88
N MET A 73 4.92 -3.18 -11.72
CA MET A 73 6.15 -3.35 -12.49
C MET A 73 7.22 -2.41 -11.97
N ASN A 74 8.47 -2.88 -11.87
CA ASN A 74 9.57 -2.04 -11.43
C ASN A 74 9.98 -1.07 -12.56
N CYS A 75 10.03 0.24 -12.26
CA CYS A 75 10.42 1.28 -13.22
C CYS A 75 11.86 1.10 -13.75
N ALA A 76 12.73 0.36 -13.06
CA ALA A 76 14.14 0.21 -13.41
C ALA A 76 14.40 -0.63 -14.70
N LYS A 77 13.36 -1.16 -15.36
CA LYS A 77 13.51 -2.03 -16.55
C LYS A 77 12.73 -1.59 -17.80
N GLU A 78 12.28 -0.35 -17.90
CA GLU A 78 11.83 0.23 -19.18
C GLU A 78 12.99 0.91 -19.92
N LYS A 79 14.00 0.10 -20.26
CA LYS A 79 14.95 0.35 -21.35
C LYS A 79 15.09 -0.95 -22.12
N LEU A 80 14.03 -1.35 -22.82
CA LEU A 80 14.08 -2.44 -23.77
C LEU A 80 13.10 -2.11 -24.89
N ILE A 81 13.68 -1.97 -26.08
CA ILE A 81 13.16 -1.68 -27.44
C ILE A 81 12.53 -0.30 -27.69
#